data_AF-A0A516P184-F1
#
_entry.id   AF-A0A516P184-F1
#
_cell.length_a   1.000
_cell.length_b   1.000
_cell.length_c   1.000
_cell.angle_alpha   90.00
_cell.angle_beta   90.00
_cell.angle_gamma   90.00
#
_symmetry.space_group_name_H-M   'P 1'
#
loop_
_entity.id
_entity.type
_entity.pdbx_description
1 polymer ?
#
loop_
_entity_poly.entity_id
_entity_poly.type
_entity_poly.pdbx_seq_one_letter_code
_entity_poly.pdbx_strand_id
1 'polypeptide(L)'
;MKKIFASLFLAGTFVLASAQTISFDKTTLDYGTVKVGADGHRLFTVKNTGDKPLIISKVQASCGCTTPEWSQDPIMPGKTAPLKVGYNTTIVGPFTKIIEVYTNDPENSRSVITIKGNIDAGVTVVQDPVVAKSEVVAPAKKVKITGRKTSGK
;
A
#
# COMPACT_ATOMS: atom_id res chain seq x y z
N MET A 1 -35.77 55.37 -37.01
CA MET A 1 -35.92 53.99 -36.49
C MET A 1 -34.71 53.16 -36.89
N LYS A 2 -33.81 52.81 -35.97
CA LYS A 2 -32.91 51.64 -36.09
C LYS A 2 -32.36 51.33 -34.69
N LYS A 3 -32.38 50.04 -34.34
CA LYS A 3 -32.47 49.51 -32.98
C LYS A 3 -31.09 49.42 -32.31
N ILE A 4 -31.09 49.68 -31.01
CA ILE A 4 -29.95 49.55 -30.09
C ILE A 4 -29.78 48.06 -29.77
N PHE A 5 -28.65 47.46 -30.13
CA PHE A 5 -28.25 46.15 -29.63
C PHE A 5 -27.23 46.36 -28.51
N ALA A 6 -27.72 46.53 -27.29
CA ALA A 6 -26.89 46.54 -26.09
C ALA A 6 -26.46 45.09 -25.79
N SER A 7 -25.25 44.73 -26.21
CA SER A 7 -24.57 43.52 -25.74
C SER A 7 -24.17 43.74 -24.28
N LEU A 8 -24.98 43.23 -23.37
CA LEU A 8 -24.66 43.17 -21.95
C LEU A 8 -23.63 42.05 -21.76
N PHE A 9 -22.35 42.41 -21.85
CA PHE A 9 -21.24 41.52 -21.55
C PHE A 9 -21.20 41.32 -20.03
N LEU A 10 -21.82 40.23 -19.57
CA LEU A 10 -21.84 39.84 -18.16
C LEU A 10 -20.43 39.34 -17.80
N ALA A 11 -19.55 40.24 -17.37
CA ALA A 11 -18.26 39.89 -16.79
C ALA A 11 -18.50 39.17 -15.46
N GLY A 12 -18.63 37.85 -15.52
CA GLY A 12 -18.72 37.00 -14.34
C GLY A 12 -17.43 37.11 -13.53
N THR A 13 -17.51 37.73 -12.35
CA THR A 13 -16.41 37.73 -11.39
C THR A 13 -16.22 36.30 -10.88
N PHE A 14 -15.21 35.61 -11.39
CA PHE A 14 -14.77 34.34 -10.83
C PHE A 14 -14.12 34.64 -9.47
N VAL A 15 -14.86 34.39 -8.38
CA VAL A 15 -14.32 34.48 -7.04
C VAL A 15 -13.40 33.28 -6.85
N LEU A 16 -12.08 33.49 -6.91
CA LEU A 16 -11.10 32.52 -6.45
C LEU A 16 -11.27 32.36 -4.95
N ALA A 17 -11.95 31.30 -4.51
CA ALA A 17 -12.08 30.98 -3.11
C ALA A 17 -10.69 30.72 -2.51
N SER A 18 -10.32 31.52 -1.52
CA SER A 18 -9.05 31.41 -0.78
C SER A 18 -9.16 30.32 0.29
N ALA A 19 -8.50 29.20 0.05
CA ALA A 19 -8.48 28.05 0.95
C ALA A 19 -7.14 27.29 0.86
N GLN A 20 -6.81 26.59 1.94
CA GLN A 20 -5.81 25.53 1.95
C GLN A 20 -6.30 24.35 1.11
N THR A 21 -5.41 23.73 0.35
CA THR A 21 -5.76 22.60 -0.51
C THR A 21 -4.66 21.55 -0.43
N ILE A 22 -5.03 20.33 -0.02
CA ILE A 22 -4.09 19.21 0.01
C ILE A 22 -3.96 18.58 -1.37
N SER A 23 -2.73 18.24 -1.73
CA SER A 23 -2.41 17.44 -2.90
C SER A 23 -1.35 16.41 -2.54
N PHE A 24 -1.40 15.26 -3.19
CA PHE A 24 -0.43 14.18 -3.03
C PHE A 24 0.25 13.92 -4.38
N ASP A 25 1.56 13.73 -4.37
CA ASP A 25 2.29 13.30 -5.58
C ASP A 25 1.75 11.97 -6.11
N LYS A 26 1.34 11.08 -5.19
CA LYS A 26 0.73 9.77 -5.46
C LYS A 26 -0.27 9.42 -4.37
N THR A 27 -1.39 8.84 -4.76
CA THR A 27 -2.38 8.28 -3.82
C THR A 27 -2.20 6.78 -3.60
N THR A 28 -1.37 6.12 -4.42
CA THR A 28 -1.01 4.70 -4.25
C THR A 28 0.50 4.53 -4.30
N LEU A 29 1.05 3.81 -3.34
CA LEU A 29 2.47 3.46 -3.30
C LEU A 29 2.63 1.93 -3.22
N ASP A 30 3.29 1.38 -4.23
CA ASP A 30 3.64 -0.04 -4.29
C ASP A 30 5.04 -0.26 -3.72
N TYR A 31 5.12 -1.16 -2.73
CA TYR A 31 6.36 -1.55 -2.07
C TYR A 31 7.13 -2.57 -2.91
N GLY A 32 6.46 -3.18 -3.91
CA GLY A 32 6.95 -4.34 -4.64
C GLY A 32 7.05 -5.56 -3.74
N THR A 33 8.07 -6.36 -3.97
CA THR A 33 8.42 -7.49 -3.11
C THR A 33 9.45 -7.05 -2.08
N VAL A 34 9.11 -7.19 -0.80
CA VAL A 34 9.96 -6.84 0.33
C VAL A 34 10.29 -8.11 1.10
N LYS A 35 11.55 -8.31 1.48
CA LYS A 35 11.94 -9.48 2.28
C LYS A 35 11.37 -9.36 3.69
N VAL A 36 11.01 -10.50 4.29
CA VAL A 36 10.61 -10.57 5.69
C VAL A 36 11.67 -9.91 6.59
N GLY A 37 11.22 -9.03 7.49
CA GLY A 37 12.09 -8.29 8.41
C GLY A 37 12.91 -7.14 7.80
N ALA A 38 12.77 -6.85 6.50
CA ALA A 38 13.41 -5.69 5.88
C ALA A 38 12.69 -4.38 6.25
N ASP A 39 13.26 -3.25 5.81
CA ASP A 39 12.68 -1.93 6.03
C ASP A 39 11.30 -1.77 5.37
N GLY A 40 10.30 -1.54 6.21
CA GLY A 40 8.91 -1.35 5.83
C GLY A 40 8.51 0.10 5.62
N HIS A 41 9.44 1.07 5.55
CA HIS A 41 9.06 2.48 5.43
C HIS A 41 9.01 2.96 3.98
N ARG A 42 8.00 3.78 3.66
CA ARG A 42 7.88 4.52 2.40
C ARG A 42 7.41 5.95 2.66
N LEU A 43 7.71 6.84 1.73
CA LEU A 43 7.42 8.26 1.84
C LEU A 43 6.37 8.68 0.80
N PHE A 44 5.36 9.39 1.28
CA PHE A 44 4.45 10.18 0.46
C PHE A 44 4.82 11.66 0.61
N THR A 45 4.83 12.39 -0.49
CA THR A 45 4.93 13.86 -0.44
C THR A 45 3.52 14.43 -0.37
N VAL A 46 3.27 15.21 0.68
CA VAL A 46 2.06 16.03 0.80
C VAL A 46 2.42 17.45 0.39
N LYS A 47 1.61 18.06 -0.47
CA LYS A 47 1.77 19.44 -0.94
C LYS A 47 0.56 20.27 -0.57
N ASN A 48 0.80 21.50 -0.12
CA ASN A 48 -0.25 22.51 -0.04
C ASN A 48 -0.30 23.30 -1.35
N THR A 49 -1.35 23.09 -2.15
CA THR A 49 -1.59 23.83 -3.40
C THR A 49 -2.53 25.01 -3.22
N GLY A 50 -3.05 25.21 -2.01
CA GLY A 50 -3.88 26.34 -1.65
C GLY A 50 -3.07 27.58 -1.27
N ASP A 51 -3.76 28.59 -0.75
CA ASP A 51 -3.19 29.90 -0.41
C ASP A 51 -3.19 30.19 1.11
N LYS A 52 -3.69 29.26 1.92
CA LYS A 52 -3.63 29.28 3.40
C LYS A 52 -2.84 28.11 3.96
N PRO A 53 -2.32 28.17 5.20
CA PRO A 53 -1.61 27.05 5.83
C PRO A 53 -2.48 25.79 5.94
N LEU A 54 -1.93 24.66 5.49
CA LEU A 54 -2.55 23.33 5.57
C LEU A 54 -2.04 22.58 6.80
N ILE A 55 -2.93 22.01 7.59
CA ILE A 55 -2.60 21.26 8.81
C ILE A 55 -3.12 19.83 8.67
N ILE A 56 -2.24 18.86 8.93
CA ILE A 56 -2.61 17.44 9.04
C ILE A 56 -2.91 17.12 10.49
N SER A 57 -4.20 17.05 10.81
CA SER A 57 -4.68 16.84 12.19
C SER A 57 -4.54 15.41 12.67
N LYS A 58 -4.68 14.45 11.75
CA LYS A 58 -4.65 13.02 12.06
C LYS A 58 -4.27 12.21 10.83
N VAL A 59 -3.47 11.17 11.02
CA VAL A 59 -3.28 10.11 10.02
C VAL A 59 -3.64 8.78 10.66
N GLN A 60 -4.57 8.05 10.05
CA GLN A 60 -5.13 6.82 10.60
C GLN A 60 -4.95 5.66 9.61
N ALA A 61 -4.26 4.61 10.04
CA ALA A 61 -4.17 3.36 9.29
C ALA A 61 -5.38 2.45 9.55
N SER A 62 -5.75 1.62 8.56
CA SER A 62 -6.84 0.66 8.69
C SER A 62 -6.53 -0.55 9.60
N CYS A 63 -5.25 -0.80 9.90
CA CYS A 63 -4.78 -1.90 10.77
C CYS A 63 -3.62 -1.40 11.65
N GLY A 64 -3.38 -2.06 12.79
CA GLY A 64 -2.17 -1.86 13.60
C GLY A 64 -0.87 -2.36 12.94
N CYS A 65 -0.96 -2.89 11.71
CA CYS A 65 0.18 -3.34 10.92
C CYS A 65 0.84 -2.23 10.10
N THR A 66 0.33 -1.00 10.18
CA THR A 66 0.83 0.16 9.46
C THR A 66 0.98 1.34 10.42
N THR A 67 2.14 1.98 10.39
CA THR A 67 2.51 3.08 11.30
C THR A 67 2.79 4.35 10.49
N PRO A 68 1.88 5.34 10.51
CA PRO A 68 2.14 6.63 9.90
C PRO A 68 2.97 7.55 10.82
N GLU A 69 3.85 8.33 10.20
CA GLU A 69 4.68 9.36 10.83
C GLU A 69 4.59 10.64 9.97
N TRP A 70 4.23 11.77 10.58
CA TRP A 70 4.07 13.05 9.88
C TRP A 70 4.43 14.22 10.81
N SER A 71 4.72 15.39 10.23
CA SER A 71 4.84 16.63 11.01
C SER A 71 3.48 17.22 11.32
N GLN A 72 3.29 17.70 12.55
CA GLN A 72 2.12 18.48 12.97
C GLN A 72 2.25 19.97 12.61
N ASP A 73 3.40 20.38 12.09
CA ASP A 73 3.62 21.76 11.67
C ASP A 73 2.73 22.13 10.47
N PRO A 74 2.27 23.39 10.39
CA PRO A 74 1.54 23.87 9.22
C PRO A 74 2.40 23.80 7.93
N ILE A 75 1.84 23.21 6.89
CA ILE A 75 2.42 23.22 5.55
C ILE A 75 2.01 24.53 4.87
N MET A 76 2.97 25.46 4.74
CA MET A 76 2.73 26.76 4.12
C MET A 76 2.34 26.63 2.63
N PRO A 77 1.64 27.62 2.06
CA PRO A 77 1.28 27.65 0.64
C PRO A 77 2.45 27.34 -0.29
N GLY A 78 2.24 26.42 -1.24
CA GLY A 78 3.24 25.96 -2.19
C GLY A 78 4.34 25.06 -1.63
N LYS A 79 4.36 24.80 -0.30
CA LYS A 79 5.35 23.93 0.35
C LYS A 79 4.87 22.49 0.40
N THR A 80 5.82 21.61 0.71
CA THR A 80 5.63 20.17 0.84
C THR A 80 6.09 19.68 2.20
N ALA A 81 5.47 18.61 2.69
CA ALA A 81 5.91 17.88 3.88
C ALA A 81 5.91 16.36 3.61
N PRO A 82 6.84 15.61 4.23
CA PRO A 82 6.85 14.16 4.12
C PRO A 82 5.80 13.52 5.03
N LEU A 83 5.12 12.51 4.51
CA LEU A 83 4.32 11.55 5.25
C LEU A 83 4.98 10.18 5.12
N LYS A 84 5.63 9.73 6.19
CA LYS A 84 6.31 8.44 6.26
C LYS A 84 5.34 7.38 6.73
N VAL A 85 5.34 6.24 6.06
CA VAL A 85 4.43 5.12 6.32
C VAL A 85 5.26 3.87 6.47
N GLY A 86 5.24 3.28 7.66
CA GLY A 86 5.81 1.96 7.95
C GLY A 86 4.78 0.85 7.79
N TYR A 87 5.16 -0.29 7.22
CA TYR A 87 4.39 -1.54 7.24
C TYR A 87 5.17 -2.61 8.02
N ASN A 88 4.46 -3.42 8.81
CA ASN A 88 5.06 -4.54 9.54
C ASN A 88 5.47 -5.68 8.58
N THR A 89 6.75 -5.71 8.22
CA THR A 89 7.34 -6.70 7.29
C THR A 89 7.53 -8.09 7.90
N THR A 90 7.04 -8.35 9.12
CA THR A 90 6.99 -9.71 9.68
C THR A 90 5.75 -10.48 9.22
N ILE A 91 4.74 -9.79 8.67
CA ILE A 91 3.52 -10.39 8.14
C ILE A 91 3.75 -10.78 6.68
N VAL A 92 4.04 -12.06 6.44
CA VAL A 92 4.32 -12.62 5.11
C VAL A 92 3.08 -12.61 4.22
N GLY A 93 3.28 -12.37 2.92
CA GLY A 93 2.24 -12.43 1.89
C GLY A 93 1.86 -11.07 1.29
N PRO A 94 0.89 -11.05 0.37
CA PRO A 94 0.43 -9.84 -0.28
C PRO A 94 -0.37 -8.97 0.69
N PHE A 95 -0.21 -7.65 0.58
CA PHE A 95 -0.98 -6.70 1.36
C PHE A 95 -1.44 -5.53 0.50
N THR A 96 -2.63 -5.02 0.83
CA THR A 96 -3.16 -3.73 0.41
C THR A 96 -3.78 -3.08 1.63
N LYS A 97 -3.34 -1.87 1.99
CA LYS A 97 -3.81 -1.14 3.17
C LYS A 97 -4.17 0.30 2.81
N ILE A 98 -5.18 0.80 3.52
CA ILE A 98 -5.68 2.15 3.37
C ILE A 98 -5.23 2.98 4.56
N ILE A 99 -4.85 4.22 4.28
CA ILE A 99 -4.46 5.22 5.26
C ILE A 99 -5.27 6.48 4.99
N GLU A 100 -5.91 6.98 6.03
CA GLU A 100 -6.77 8.15 5.98
C GLU A 100 -6.03 9.35 6.56
N VAL A 101 -5.97 10.43 5.80
CA VAL A 101 -5.28 11.68 6.15
C VAL A 101 -6.34 12.75 6.37
N TYR A 102 -6.44 13.26 7.59
CA TYR A 102 -7.41 14.28 7.97
C TYR A 102 -6.76 15.65 8.02
N THR A 103 -7.37 16.62 7.35
CA THR A 103 -6.82 17.97 7.23
C THR A 103 -7.87 19.05 7.46
N ASN A 104 -7.40 20.29 7.56
CA ASN A 104 -8.27 21.46 7.55
C ASN A 104 -8.68 21.89 6.13
N ASP A 105 -8.36 21.16 5.06
CA ASP A 105 -8.89 21.43 3.71
C ASP A 105 -10.43 21.36 3.72
N PRO A 106 -11.15 22.44 3.34
CA PRO A 106 -12.61 22.45 3.37
C PRO A 106 -13.25 21.47 2.37
N GLU A 107 -12.59 21.19 1.24
CA GLU A 107 -13.08 20.28 0.21
C GLU A 107 -12.58 18.85 0.45
N ASN A 108 -11.35 18.70 0.97
CA ASN A 108 -10.70 17.40 1.18
C ASN A 108 -10.31 17.17 2.65
N SER A 109 -11.25 17.41 3.57
CA SER A 109 -11.06 17.23 5.02
C SER A 109 -10.64 15.80 5.40
N ARG A 110 -10.96 14.80 4.56
CA ARG A 110 -10.49 13.42 4.63
C ARG A 110 -10.00 12.97 3.26
N SER A 111 -8.70 12.74 3.15
CA SER A 111 -8.06 12.14 1.97
C SER A 111 -7.68 10.69 2.26
N VAL A 112 -7.64 9.87 1.21
CA VAL A 112 -7.34 8.44 1.33
C VAL A 112 -6.15 8.09 0.44
N ILE A 113 -5.12 7.47 1.03
CA ILE A 113 -3.98 6.92 0.31
C ILE A 113 -3.89 5.41 0.54
N THR A 114 -3.31 4.70 -0.42
CA THR A 114 -3.19 3.24 -0.44
C THR A 114 -1.72 2.83 -0.49
N ILE A 115 -1.36 1.84 0.32
CA ILE A 115 -0.11 1.10 0.17
C ILE A 115 -0.40 -0.33 -0.25
N LYS A 116 0.46 -0.90 -1.10
CA LYS A 116 0.38 -2.29 -1.50
C LYS A 116 1.76 -2.91 -1.66
N GLY A 117 1.83 -4.24 -1.64
CA GLY A 117 3.06 -4.98 -1.90
C GLY A 117 2.93 -6.46 -1.54
N ASN A 118 4.07 -7.14 -1.49
CA ASN A 118 4.17 -8.53 -1.06
C ASN A 118 5.39 -8.70 -0.15
N ILE A 119 5.19 -9.31 1.02
CA ILE A 119 6.29 -9.71 1.89
C ILE A 119 6.70 -11.13 1.55
N ASP A 120 7.92 -11.30 1.06
CA ASP A 120 8.48 -12.60 0.68
C ASP A 120 9.31 -13.19 1.83
N ALA A 121 9.02 -14.46 2.16
CA ALA A 121 9.70 -15.19 3.23
C ALA A 121 11.10 -15.69 2.82
N GLY A 122 11.53 -15.49 1.58
CA GLY A 122 12.81 -15.99 1.08
C GLY A 122 12.89 -17.51 0.97
N VAL A 123 11.75 -18.21 1.02
CA VAL A 123 11.72 -19.65 0.73
C VAL A 123 11.81 -19.80 -0.79
N THR A 124 13.04 -19.86 -1.29
CA THR A 124 13.29 -20.45 -2.60
C THR A 124 12.72 -21.85 -2.57
N VAL A 125 11.59 -22.05 -3.23
CA VAL A 125 11.17 -23.38 -3.66
C VAL A 125 12.32 -23.88 -4.52
N VAL A 126 13.18 -24.71 -3.93
CA VAL A 126 14.06 -25.60 -4.69
C VAL A 126 13.10 -26.50 -5.46
N GLN A 127 12.76 -26.08 -6.67
CA GLN A 127 12.22 -26.97 -7.66
C GLN A 127 13.37 -27.93 -7.97
N ASP A 128 13.38 -29.09 -7.31
CA ASP A 128 14.17 -30.21 -7.79
C ASP A 128 13.70 -30.51 -9.22
N PRO A 129 14.55 -30.36 -10.26
CA PRO A 129 14.20 -30.76 -11.61
C PRO A 129 14.66 -32.20 -11.79
N VAL A 130 13.95 -33.17 -11.21
CA VAL A 130 14.08 -34.59 -11.62
C VAL A 130 12.84 -34.98 -12.40
N VAL A 131 12.96 -34.67 -13.68
CA VAL A 131 12.17 -35.11 -14.83
C VAL A 131 11.69 -36.56 -14.67
N ALA A 132 10.39 -36.73 -14.83
CA ALA A 132 9.76 -37.98 -15.21
C ALA A 132 10.34 -38.50 -16.54
N LYS A 133 10.81 -39.76 -16.56
CA LYS A 133 10.69 -40.75 -17.66
C LYS A 133 11.49 -42.02 -17.32
N SER A 134 10.81 -43.15 -17.11
CA SER A 134 11.09 -44.47 -17.74
C SER A 134 10.25 -45.58 -17.10
N GLU A 135 9.28 -46.05 -17.89
CA GLU A 135 8.79 -47.42 -18.11
C GLU A 135 8.99 -48.56 -17.08
N VAL A 136 7.84 -49.16 -16.72
CA VAL A 136 7.47 -50.59 -16.61
C VAL A 136 8.61 -51.62 -16.74
N VAL A 137 8.69 -52.58 -15.79
CA VAL A 137 8.72 -54.05 -16.00
C VAL A 137 8.81 -54.76 -14.63
N ALA A 138 7.76 -55.50 -14.27
CA ALA A 138 7.80 -56.61 -13.30
C ALA A 138 8.51 -57.82 -13.97
N PRO A 139 9.17 -58.79 -13.26
CA PRO A 139 8.43 -59.74 -12.42
C PRO A 139 9.19 -60.39 -11.22
N ALA A 140 8.38 -60.94 -10.29
CA ALA A 140 8.53 -62.20 -9.53
C ALA A 140 9.82 -62.57 -8.76
N LYS A 141 9.71 -62.88 -7.44
CA LYS A 141 9.77 -64.26 -6.88
C LYS A 141 9.56 -64.32 -5.35
N LYS A 142 8.82 -65.34 -4.91
CA LYS A 142 8.64 -65.82 -3.52
C LYS A 142 9.98 -66.11 -2.83
N VAL A 143 10.09 -65.80 -1.53
CA VAL A 143 10.84 -66.62 -0.56
C VAL A 143 10.06 -66.71 0.77
N LYS A 144 9.84 -67.95 1.20
CA LYS A 144 9.23 -68.42 2.44
C LYS A 144 10.35 -68.88 3.37
N ILE A 145 10.44 -68.38 4.60
CA ILE A 145 11.17 -69.00 5.72
C ILE A 145 10.40 -68.69 7.02
N THR A 146 9.41 -69.49 7.44
CA THR A 146 9.48 -70.55 8.48
C THR A 146 10.36 -70.26 9.72
N GLY A 147 9.73 -69.76 10.80
CA GLY A 147 9.62 -70.43 12.12
C GLY A 147 10.73 -70.27 13.18
N ARG A 148 10.36 -69.78 14.39
CA ARG A 148 10.69 -70.34 15.74
C ARG A 148 9.91 -69.58 16.83
N LYS A 149 8.83 -70.13 17.40
CA LYS A 149 8.71 -70.84 18.69
C LYS A 149 9.04 -70.04 19.97
N THR A 150 7.97 -69.73 20.72
CA THR A 150 7.73 -69.98 22.17
C THR A 150 8.59 -69.32 23.27
N SER A 151 7.93 -68.64 24.23
CA SER A 151 7.79 -69.05 25.65
C SER A 151 8.09 -67.96 26.69
N GLY A 152 7.15 -67.78 27.66
CA GLY A 152 7.33 -67.25 29.01
C GLY A 152 7.46 -65.72 29.11
N LYS A 153 6.69 -64.99 29.91
CA LYS A 153 6.14 -65.25 31.25
C LYS A 153 4.96 -64.30 31.47
#